data_AF-A0A7Y4UI85-F1
#
_entry.id   AF-A0A7Y4UI85-F1
#
_cell.length_a   1.000
_cell.length_b   1.000
_cell.length_c   1.000
_cell.angle_alpha   90.00
_cell.angle_beta   90.00
_cell.angle_gamma   90.00
#
_symmetry.space_group_name_H-M   'P 1'
#
loop_
_entity.id
_entity.type
_entity.pdbx_description
1 polymer ?
#
loop_
_entity_poly.entity_id
_entity_poly.type
_entity_poly.pdbx_seq_one_letter_code
_entity_poly.pdbx_strand_id
1 'polypeptide(L)'
;DKPSHPELLDWLAVELMEPSGGGNPWSLKHIHQLIVSSATYRQSSKAVPALIEKDPYNRLLARAPRLRVDAEIVRDIAFATSGLLNAKLGGPPTYPPAPDFLFQPPTSYGPKVWPEDKGENRYRRALYTFRFRSVPYPMLQAFDAPIGDAACVRRSRSNTPLQSLTMLNETMYLEAARALAIKTLNEGGATDAQRITFAFRRVVARKPALAESQELLALLNTQRERFARGELNPWNLATENPDKAFALPKGARMDDVAAWTAVARVLLNLDEAITKE
;
A
#
# COMPACT_ATOMS: atom_id res chain seq x y z
N ASP A 1 -14.45 -15.89 -22.92
CA ASP A 1 -13.51 -15.63 -24.03
C ASP A 1 -12.39 -16.64 -24.08
N LYS A 2 -11.89 -16.92 -25.28
CA LYS A 2 -10.70 -17.77 -25.48
C LYS A 2 -9.42 -17.00 -25.11
N PRO A 3 -8.36 -17.68 -24.62
CA PRO A 3 -7.07 -17.05 -24.37
C PRO A 3 -6.47 -16.41 -25.63
N SER A 4 -5.78 -15.28 -25.50
CA SER A 4 -5.11 -14.62 -26.63
C SER A 4 -3.83 -15.34 -27.09
N HIS A 5 -3.19 -16.12 -26.21
CA HIS A 5 -1.93 -16.83 -26.48
C HIS A 5 -2.05 -18.32 -26.08
N PRO A 6 -2.87 -19.12 -26.79
CA PRO A 6 -3.08 -20.52 -26.44
C PRO A 6 -1.79 -21.35 -26.50
N GLU A 7 -0.95 -21.15 -27.51
CA GLU A 7 0.32 -21.88 -27.66
C GLU A 7 1.30 -21.65 -26.50
N LEU A 8 1.30 -20.45 -25.91
CA LEU A 8 2.08 -20.17 -24.71
C LEU A 8 1.58 -20.97 -23.51
N LEU A 9 0.26 -21.12 -23.37
CA LEU A 9 -0.34 -21.91 -22.30
C LEU A 9 -0.02 -23.40 -22.48
N ASP A 10 -0.09 -23.90 -23.71
CA ASP A 10 0.29 -25.27 -24.04
C ASP A 10 1.78 -25.50 -23.72
N TRP A 11 2.65 -24.57 -24.11
CA TRP A 11 4.07 -24.63 -23.79
C TRP A 11 4.34 -24.61 -22.28
N LEU A 12 3.66 -23.74 -21.52
CA LEU A 12 3.79 -23.70 -20.05
C LEU A 12 3.26 -24.98 -19.38
N ALA A 13 2.22 -25.60 -19.95
CA ALA A 13 1.71 -26.88 -19.45
C ALA A 13 2.72 -28.02 -19.68
N VAL A 14 3.35 -28.06 -20.85
CA VAL A 14 4.45 -29.01 -21.13
C VAL A 14 5.64 -28.72 -20.22
N GLU A 15 6.06 -27.47 -20.06
CA GLU A 15 7.18 -27.09 -19.18
C GLU A 15 6.90 -27.41 -17.70
N LEU A 16 5.63 -27.40 -17.27
CA LEU A 16 5.25 -27.83 -15.92
C LEU A 16 5.40 -29.36 -15.77
N MET A 17 5.02 -30.14 -16.77
CA MET A 17 5.08 -31.61 -16.73
C MET A 17 6.48 -32.15 -16.99
N GLU A 18 7.18 -31.56 -17.95
CA GLU A 18 8.47 -31.98 -18.51
C GLU A 18 9.41 -30.76 -18.62
N PRO A 19 9.99 -30.31 -17.49
CA PRO A 19 10.77 -29.07 -17.46
C PRO A 19 12.06 -29.17 -18.28
N SER A 20 12.22 -28.27 -19.24
CA SER A 20 13.36 -28.23 -20.16
C SER A 20 14.71 -27.98 -19.47
N GLY A 21 14.70 -27.36 -18.29
CA GLY A 21 15.89 -26.97 -17.53
C GLY A 21 16.38 -27.96 -16.46
N GLY A 22 15.89 -29.20 -16.44
CA GLY A 22 16.32 -30.23 -15.47
C GLY A 22 15.73 -30.06 -14.06
N GLY A 23 14.55 -29.44 -13.95
CA GLY A 23 13.81 -29.29 -12.70
C GLY A 23 12.92 -30.49 -12.36
N ASN A 24 12.25 -30.43 -11.21
CA ASN A 24 11.24 -31.42 -10.85
C ASN A 24 9.93 -31.20 -11.66
N PRO A 25 9.36 -32.24 -12.27
CA PRO A 25 7.99 -32.22 -12.78
C PRO A 25 7.00 -31.66 -11.76
N TRP A 26 6.00 -30.94 -12.25
CA TRP A 26 4.91 -30.34 -11.47
C TRP A 26 5.34 -29.26 -10.46
N SER A 27 6.54 -28.69 -10.61
CA SER A 27 7.02 -27.61 -9.74
C SER A 27 6.38 -26.27 -10.09
N LEU A 28 5.36 -25.85 -9.33
CA LEU A 28 4.78 -24.51 -9.47
C LEU A 28 5.79 -23.39 -9.21
N LYS A 29 6.77 -23.62 -8.33
CA LYS A 29 7.82 -22.64 -8.05
C LYS A 29 8.68 -22.36 -9.28
N HIS A 30 9.00 -23.41 -10.05
CA HIS A 30 9.72 -23.29 -11.32
C HIS A 30 8.94 -22.43 -12.31
N ILE A 31 7.66 -22.74 -12.55
CA ILE A 31 6.81 -21.97 -13.46
C ILE A 31 6.67 -20.51 -13.01
N HIS A 32 6.47 -20.25 -11.72
CA HIS A 32 6.45 -18.88 -11.22
C HIS A 32 7.77 -18.16 -11.50
N GLN A 33 8.91 -18.78 -11.22
CA GLN A 33 10.22 -18.18 -11.47
C GLN A 33 10.45 -17.89 -12.96
N LEU A 34 10.09 -18.83 -13.84
CA LEU A 34 10.16 -18.67 -15.28
C LEU A 34 9.32 -17.48 -15.77
N ILE A 35 8.08 -17.37 -15.30
CA ILE A 35 7.19 -16.25 -15.66
C ILE A 35 7.77 -14.93 -15.15
N VAL A 36 8.09 -14.83 -13.85
CA VAL A 36 8.52 -13.54 -13.26
C VAL A 36 9.90 -13.07 -13.73
N SER A 37 10.72 -13.99 -14.26
CA SER A 37 12.03 -13.67 -14.85
C SER A 37 11.99 -13.49 -16.37
N SER A 38 10.85 -13.75 -17.03
CA SER A 38 10.69 -13.53 -18.47
C SER A 38 10.91 -12.06 -18.86
N ALA A 39 11.27 -11.82 -20.12
CA ALA A 39 11.37 -10.47 -20.65
C ALA A 39 10.00 -9.76 -20.60
N THR A 40 8.93 -10.47 -20.97
CA THR A 40 7.55 -9.96 -20.99
C THR A 40 7.06 -9.52 -19.61
N TYR A 41 7.28 -10.32 -18.56
CA TYR A 41 6.85 -9.93 -17.20
C TYR A 41 7.60 -8.72 -16.66
N ARG A 42 8.87 -8.54 -17.06
CA ARG A 42 9.75 -7.46 -16.61
C ARG A 42 9.68 -6.20 -17.49
N GLN A 43 8.80 -6.16 -18.48
CA GLN A 43 8.56 -4.96 -19.28
C GLN A 43 8.12 -3.79 -18.39
N SER A 44 8.38 -2.56 -18.85
CA SER A 44 7.81 -1.37 -18.23
C SER A 44 6.33 -1.25 -18.58
N SER A 45 5.51 -0.71 -17.67
CA SER A 45 4.12 -0.36 -17.97
C SER A 45 3.96 0.99 -18.69
N LYS A 46 5.06 1.67 -19.04
CA LYS A 46 5.03 2.97 -19.72
C LYS A 46 4.25 2.89 -21.03
N ALA A 47 3.11 3.56 -21.07
CA ALA A 47 2.20 3.55 -22.22
C ALA A 47 2.59 4.65 -23.22
N VAL A 48 3.61 4.39 -24.04
CA VAL A 48 4.04 5.30 -25.12
C VAL A 48 2.96 5.34 -26.21
N PRO A 49 2.60 6.53 -26.78
CA PRO A 49 1.51 6.65 -27.75
C PRO A 49 1.54 5.63 -28.91
N ALA A 50 2.71 5.38 -29.48
CA ALA A 50 2.89 4.39 -30.56
C ALA A 50 2.57 2.95 -30.12
N LEU A 51 2.79 2.59 -28.85
CA LEU A 51 2.42 1.28 -28.31
C LEU A 51 0.92 1.18 -28.03
N ILE A 52 0.28 2.28 -27.60
CA ILE A 52 -1.17 2.35 -27.39
C ILE A 52 -1.89 2.22 -28.74
N GLU A 53 -1.40 2.89 -29.77
CA GLU A 53 -1.98 2.83 -31.12
C GLU A 53 -1.95 1.41 -31.70
N LYS A 54 -0.82 0.70 -31.51
CA LYS A 54 -0.63 -0.67 -32.04
C LYS A 54 -1.28 -1.75 -31.17
N ASP A 55 -1.33 -1.56 -29.85
CA ASP A 55 -1.89 -2.53 -28.91
C ASP A 55 -2.70 -1.84 -27.79
N PRO A 56 -3.89 -1.30 -28.12
CA PRO A 56 -4.67 -0.47 -27.19
C PRO A 56 -5.11 -1.26 -25.96
N TYR A 57 -5.45 -2.55 -26.13
CA TYR A 57 -5.92 -3.43 -25.06
C TYR A 57 -4.79 -4.23 -24.39
N ASN A 58 -3.54 -3.96 -24.73
CA ASN A 58 -2.36 -4.70 -24.29
C ASN A 58 -2.49 -6.23 -24.51
N ARG A 59 -3.18 -6.64 -25.59
CA ARG A 59 -3.40 -8.04 -25.92
C ARG A 59 -2.12 -8.71 -26.40
N LEU A 60 -1.25 -7.98 -27.11
CA LEU A 60 0.03 -8.47 -27.63
C LEU A 60 1.16 -8.38 -26.59
N LEU A 61 0.84 -7.96 -25.36
CA LEU A 61 1.80 -7.77 -24.27
C LEU A 61 2.93 -6.80 -24.68
N ALA A 62 2.57 -5.72 -25.37
CA ALA A 62 3.53 -4.70 -25.79
C ALA A 62 4.14 -3.92 -24.60
N ARG A 63 3.50 -3.99 -23.42
CA ARG A 63 3.91 -3.34 -22.17
C ARG A 63 3.45 -4.17 -20.97
N ALA A 64 4.04 -3.94 -19.80
CA ALA A 64 3.52 -4.54 -18.57
C ALA A 64 2.13 -3.95 -18.22
N PRO A 65 1.24 -4.75 -17.61
CA PRO A 65 -0.05 -4.27 -17.17
C PRO A 65 0.11 -3.43 -15.89
N ARG A 66 -0.34 -2.19 -15.95
CA ARG A 66 -0.48 -1.32 -14.78
C ARG A 66 -1.70 -1.73 -13.95
N LEU A 67 -1.48 -2.22 -12.73
CA LEU A 67 -2.55 -2.81 -11.92
C LEU A 67 -2.47 -2.35 -10.46
N ARG A 68 -3.58 -1.80 -9.93
CA ARG A 68 -3.75 -1.60 -8.49
C ARG A 68 -3.64 -2.96 -7.79
N VAL A 69 -2.77 -3.03 -6.78
CA VAL A 69 -2.59 -4.24 -5.97
C VAL A 69 -3.84 -4.52 -5.13
N ASP A 70 -4.04 -5.78 -4.73
CA ASP A 70 -5.21 -6.19 -3.96
C ASP A 70 -5.24 -5.54 -2.56
N ALA A 71 -6.43 -5.46 -1.94
CA ALA A 71 -6.67 -4.77 -0.67
C ALA A 71 -5.67 -5.10 0.46
N GLU A 72 -5.32 -6.38 0.60
CA GLU A 72 -4.37 -6.82 1.62
C GLU A 72 -2.97 -6.25 1.38
N ILE A 73 -2.56 -6.18 0.12
CA ILE A 73 -1.26 -5.66 -0.29
C ILE A 73 -1.22 -4.13 -0.13
N VAL A 74 -2.32 -3.44 -0.44
CA VAL A 74 -2.45 -1.99 -0.23
C VAL A 74 -2.14 -1.63 1.23
N ARG A 75 -2.73 -2.37 2.18
CA ARG A 75 -2.45 -2.22 3.62
C ARG A 75 -0.99 -2.52 3.95
N ASP A 76 -0.50 -3.67 3.49
CA ASP A 76 0.83 -4.15 3.82
C ASP A 76 1.93 -3.23 3.26
N ILE A 77 1.71 -2.55 2.12
CA ILE A 77 2.61 -1.53 1.58
C ILE A 77 2.72 -0.34 2.55
N ALA A 78 1.62 0.20 3.04
CA ALA A 78 1.65 1.33 3.97
C ALA A 78 2.48 1.00 5.23
N PHE A 79 2.36 -0.22 5.77
CA PHE A 79 3.15 -0.65 6.92
C PHE A 79 4.59 -0.99 6.58
N ALA A 80 4.86 -1.61 5.43
CA ALA A 80 6.22 -1.97 5.04
C ALA A 80 7.07 -0.71 4.80
N THR A 81 6.48 0.29 4.13
CA THR A 81 7.18 1.53 3.75
C THR A 81 7.42 2.44 4.95
N SER A 82 6.46 2.50 5.88
CA SER A 82 6.60 3.24 7.15
C SER A 82 7.46 2.52 8.21
N GLY A 83 7.68 1.21 8.05
CA GLY A 83 8.42 0.39 9.01
C GLY A 83 7.59 -0.17 10.16
N LEU A 84 6.26 -0.06 10.10
CA LEU A 84 5.35 -0.62 11.10
C LEU A 84 5.06 -2.12 10.90
N LEU A 85 5.31 -2.67 9.71
CA LEU A 85 4.87 -4.02 9.36
C LEU A 85 5.45 -5.07 10.31
N ASN A 86 4.56 -5.77 11.02
CA ASN A 86 4.94 -6.94 11.80
C ASN A 86 4.91 -8.18 10.90
N ALA A 87 6.10 -8.71 10.59
CA ALA A 87 6.33 -9.83 9.69
C ALA A 87 6.14 -11.22 10.34
N LYS A 88 5.74 -11.30 11.61
CA LYS A 88 5.54 -12.58 12.32
C LYS A 88 4.55 -13.48 11.59
N LEU A 89 4.99 -14.71 11.31
CA LEU A 89 4.18 -15.75 10.67
C LEU A 89 3.47 -16.64 11.70
N GLY A 90 2.26 -17.08 11.37
CA GLY A 90 1.44 -17.98 12.19
C GLY A 90 0.73 -17.29 13.38
N GLY A 91 0.04 -18.06 14.22
CA GLY A 91 -0.68 -17.52 15.38
C GLY A 91 -2.11 -17.02 15.09
N PRO A 92 -2.79 -16.48 16.11
CA PRO A 92 -4.20 -16.09 16.03
C PRO A 92 -4.43 -14.90 15.08
N PRO A 93 -5.68 -14.69 14.64
CA PRO A 93 -6.05 -13.50 13.89
C PRO A 93 -5.91 -12.24 14.76
N THR A 94 -5.92 -11.09 14.10
CA THR A 94 -5.79 -9.76 14.70
C THR A 94 -7.00 -8.90 14.41
N TYR A 95 -7.25 -7.95 15.31
CA TYR A 95 -8.38 -7.04 15.33
C TYR A 95 -7.84 -5.61 15.29
N PRO A 96 -7.39 -5.12 14.12
CA PRO A 96 -6.93 -3.75 13.98
C PRO A 96 -8.05 -2.74 14.32
N PRO A 97 -7.71 -1.45 14.53
CA PRO A 97 -8.69 -0.41 14.84
C PRO A 97 -9.80 -0.38 13.80
N ALA A 98 -11.03 -0.36 14.28
CA ALA A 98 -12.25 -0.31 13.48
C ALA A 98 -13.33 0.45 14.26
N PRO A 99 -14.17 1.27 13.61
CA PRO A 99 -15.25 1.96 14.29
C PRO A 99 -16.29 1.01 14.91
N ASP A 100 -16.63 1.23 16.18
CA ASP A 100 -17.54 0.36 16.95
C ASP A 100 -18.92 0.19 16.30
N PHE A 101 -19.42 1.21 15.60
CA PHE A 101 -20.74 1.19 14.97
C PHE A 101 -20.87 0.11 13.87
N LEU A 102 -19.75 -0.37 13.30
CA LEU A 102 -19.74 -1.47 12.32
C LEU A 102 -20.20 -2.79 12.92
N PHE A 103 -20.07 -2.94 14.23
CA PHE A 103 -20.34 -4.18 14.96
C PHE A 103 -21.68 -4.15 15.72
N GLN A 104 -22.46 -3.08 15.53
CA GLN A 104 -23.78 -2.88 16.16
C GLN A 104 -24.90 -2.82 15.10
N PRO A 105 -26.14 -3.20 15.45
CA PRO A 105 -27.30 -2.97 14.59
C PRO A 105 -27.53 -1.47 14.30
N PRO A 106 -28.02 -1.11 13.09
CA PRO A 106 -28.43 -1.99 12.00
C PRO A 106 -27.28 -2.36 11.03
N THR A 107 -26.06 -1.85 11.23
CA THR A 107 -24.91 -2.12 10.34
C THR A 107 -24.54 -3.61 10.34
N SER A 108 -24.60 -4.24 11.51
CA SER A 108 -24.56 -5.68 11.67
C SER A 108 -25.95 -6.24 11.95
N TYR A 109 -26.21 -7.49 11.57
CA TYR A 109 -27.46 -8.21 11.90
C TYR A 109 -27.66 -8.45 13.42
N GLY A 110 -26.62 -8.24 14.22
CA GLY A 110 -26.62 -8.45 15.66
C GLY A 110 -25.28 -7.99 16.26
N PRO A 111 -25.22 -7.75 17.57
CA PRO A 111 -24.02 -7.26 18.23
C PRO A 111 -22.85 -8.24 18.00
N LYS A 112 -21.69 -7.70 17.62
CA LYS A 112 -20.45 -8.44 17.44
C LYS A 112 -19.38 -7.84 18.35
N VAL A 113 -18.57 -8.70 18.95
CA VAL A 113 -17.43 -8.26 19.78
C VAL A 113 -16.21 -8.09 18.88
N TRP A 114 -15.65 -6.88 18.83
CA TRP A 114 -14.39 -6.58 18.17
C TRP A 114 -13.34 -6.20 19.22
N PRO A 115 -12.56 -7.16 19.74
CA PRO A 115 -11.55 -6.89 20.75
C PRO A 115 -10.33 -6.24 20.10
N GLU A 116 -10.36 -4.92 19.89
CA GLU A 116 -9.29 -4.19 19.21
C GLU A 116 -7.92 -4.50 19.84
N ASP A 117 -7.02 -5.08 19.04
CA ASP A 117 -5.64 -5.36 19.42
C ASP A 117 -4.92 -4.06 19.83
N LYS A 118 -3.89 -4.17 20.67
CA LYS A 118 -3.00 -3.05 21.01
C LYS A 118 -1.56 -3.41 20.65
N GLY A 119 -0.71 -2.39 20.51
CA GLY A 119 0.70 -2.57 20.18
C GLY A 119 0.93 -3.15 18.77
N GLU A 120 1.96 -4.00 18.64
CA GLU A 120 2.45 -4.49 17.35
C GLU A 120 1.49 -5.41 16.59
N ASN A 121 0.53 -6.03 17.29
CA ASN A 121 -0.44 -6.94 16.66
C ASN A 121 -1.33 -6.20 15.65
N ARG A 122 -1.61 -4.92 15.89
CA ARG A 122 -2.40 -4.10 14.96
C ARG A 122 -1.74 -4.01 13.57
N TYR A 123 -0.41 -4.07 13.49
CA TYR A 123 0.38 -3.91 12.26
C TYR A 123 0.79 -5.23 11.59
N ARG A 124 0.18 -6.35 11.98
CA ARG A 124 0.40 -7.63 11.28
C ARG A 124 -0.15 -7.55 9.86
N ARG A 125 0.44 -8.37 8.98
CA ARG A 125 -0.01 -8.54 7.59
C ARG A 125 -1.52 -8.69 7.53
N ALA A 126 -2.16 -8.04 6.56
CA ALA A 126 -3.61 -8.06 6.37
C ALA A 126 -4.21 -9.47 6.24
N LEU A 127 -3.38 -10.45 5.86
CA LEU A 127 -3.70 -11.88 5.91
C LEU A 127 -4.24 -12.35 7.28
N TYR A 128 -3.74 -11.76 8.37
CA TYR A 128 -4.14 -12.10 9.74
C TYR A 128 -5.30 -11.25 10.24
N THR A 129 -5.84 -10.32 9.47
CA THR A 129 -6.96 -9.48 9.90
C THR A 129 -8.24 -10.32 9.98
N PHE A 130 -8.85 -10.36 11.16
CA PHE A 130 -10.13 -11.02 11.36
C PHE A 130 -11.22 -10.33 10.53
N ARG A 131 -12.20 -11.11 10.08
CA ARG A 131 -13.41 -10.59 9.43
C ARG A 131 -14.60 -11.47 9.74
N PHE A 132 -15.75 -10.84 9.97
CA PHE A 132 -17.01 -11.58 10.02
C PHE A 132 -17.54 -11.80 8.61
N ARG A 133 -18.28 -12.89 8.39
CA ARG A 133 -18.91 -13.19 7.09
C ARG A 133 -19.70 -12.01 6.52
N SER A 134 -20.48 -11.34 7.37
CA SER A 134 -21.38 -10.23 7.00
C SER A 134 -20.83 -8.84 7.32
N VAL A 135 -19.68 -8.74 7.98
CA VAL A 135 -19.05 -7.46 8.36
C VAL A 135 -17.56 -7.58 8.06
N PRO A 136 -17.13 -7.26 6.82
CA PRO A 136 -15.73 -7.23 6.47
C PRO A 136 -15.01 -6.07 7.16
N TYR A 137 -13.68 -6.14 7.24
CA TYR A 137 -12.90 -5.00 7.72
C TYR A 137 -13.02 -3.82 6.73
N PRO A 138 -13.39 -2.61 7.19
CA PRO A 138 -13.84 -1.51 6.33
C PRO A 138 -12.81 -1.09 5.29
N MET A 139 -11.53 -1.03 5.66
CA MET A 139 -10.48 -0.66 4.70
C MET A 139 -10.32 -1.72 3.62
N LEU A 140 -10.36 -3.02 3.97
CA LEU A 140 -10.27 -4.08 2.97
C LEU A 140 -11.47 -4.04 2.02
N GLN A 141 -12.66 -3.75 2.55
CA GLN A 141 -13.88 -3.57 1.74
C GLN A 141 -13.75 -2.40 0.76
N ALA A 142 -13.22 -1.25 1.21
CA ALA A 142 -13.00 -0.09 0.34
C ALA A 142 -12.09 -0.40 -0.87
N PHE A 143 -11.17 -1.36 -0.72
CA PHE A 143 -10.23 -1.79 -1.76
C PHE A 143 -10.64 -3.10 -2.47
N ASP A 144 -11.94 -3.37 -2.56
CA ASP A 144 -12.54 -4.49 -3.29
C ASP A 144 -12.16 -5.88 -2.74
N ALA A 145 -11.87 -6.01 -1.44
CA ALA A 145 -11.69 -7.34 -0.86
C ALA A 145 -12.98 -8.17 -0.99
N PRO A 146 -12.88 -9.47 -1.35
CA PRO A 146 -14.04 -10.33 -1.47
C PRO A 146 -14.84 -10.40 -0.17
N ILE A 147 -16.15 -10.24 -0.30
CA ILE A 147 -17.13 -10.42 0.77
C ILE A 147 -17.22 -11.89 1.19
N GLY A 148 -17.63 -12.14 2.43
CA GLY A 148 -17.63 -13.50 3.00
C GLY A 148 -18.85 -14.34 2.66
N ASP A 149 -19.88 -13.76 2.06
CA ASP A 149 -21.19 -14.37 1.83
C ASP A 149 -21.40 -14.93 0.42
N ALA A 150 -20.50 -14.64 -0.52
CA ALA A 150 -20.53 -15.13 -1.89
C ALA A 150 -19.18 -15.73 -2.34
N ALA A 151 -19.23 -16.65 -3.30
CA ALA A 151 -18.02 -17.18 -3.94
C ALA A 151 -17.37 -16.10 -4.83
N CYS A 152 -16.05 -15.97 -4.75
CA CYS A 152 -15.28 -15.02 -5.56
C CYS A 152 -14.41 -15.78 -6.57
N VAL A 153 -14.87 -15.84 -7.82
CA VAL A 153 -14.13 -16.48 -8.93
C VAL A 153 -13.04 -15.55 -9.48
N ARG A 154 -13.27 -14.24 -9.43
CA ARG A 154 -12.33 -13.20 -9.85
C ARG A 154 -12.50 -11.98 -8.97
N ARG A 155 -11.40 -11.44 -8.44
CA ARG A 155 -11.41 -10.18 -7.67
C ARG A 155 -11.63 -9.00 -8.62
N SER A 156 -12.57 -8.12 -8.29
CA SER A 156 -12.75 -6.85 -8.96
C SER A 156 -11.64 -5.87 -8.56
N ARG A 157 -11.36 -4.91 -9.44
CA ARG A 157 -10.45 -3.80 -9.17
C ARG A 157 -11.12 -2.53 -9.63
N SER A 158 -11.61 -1.75 -8.69
CA SER A 158 -12.12 -0.40 -8.90
C SER A 158 -11.02 0.62 -8.57
N ASN A 159 -11.18 1.83 -9.11
CA ASN A 159 -10.43 3.02 -8.71
C ASN A 159 -11.47 4.10 -8.39
N THR A 160 -11.69 4.34 -7.10
CA THR A 160 -12.75 5.25 -6.64
C THR A 160 -12.18 6.35 -5.74
N PRO A 161 -12.77 7.55 -5.72
CA PRO A 161 -12.34 8.60 -4.80
C PRO A 161 -12.36 8.18 -3.33
N LEU A 162 -13.26 7.26 -2.95
CA LEU A 162 -13.36 6.72 -1.59
C LEU A 162 -12.08 5.99 -1.16
N GLN A 163 -11.40 5.31 -2.08
CA GLN A 163 -10.12 4.65 -1.81
C GLN A 163 -9.03 5.66 -1.48
N SER A 164 -8.91 6.74 -2.27
CA SER A 164 -7.98 7.83 -1.98
C SER A 164 -8.30 8.51 -0.64
N LEU A 165 -9.58 8.72 -0.33
CA LEU A 165 -9.99 9.29 0.96
C LEU A 165 -9.69 8.36 2.13
N THR A 166 -9.79 7.04 1.94
CA THR A 166 -9.44 6.04 2.96
C THR A 166 -7.94 6.13 3.26
N MET A 167 -7.08 6.15 2.25
CA MET A 167 -5.63 6.27 2.43
C MET A 167 -5.20 7.60 3.08
N LEU A 168 -6.00 8.67 2.96
CA LEU A 168 -5.71 9.96 3.59
C LEU A 168 -6.13 10.03 5.06
N ASN A 169 -7.21 9.35 5.43
CA ASN A 169 -7.95 9.64 6.67
C ASN A 169 -8.13 8.45 7.60
N GLU A 170 -7.93 7.22 7.13
CA GLU A 170 -8.06 6.04 7.97
C GLU A 170 -6.96 6.02 9.05
N THR A 171 -7.29 5.56 10.26
CA THR A 171 -6.44 5.62 11.44
C THR A 171 -5.08 4.98 11.22
N MET A 172 -5.04 3.76 10.66
CA MET A 172 -3.79 3.05 10.41
C MET A 172 -2.95 3.71 9.33
N TYR A 173 -3.56 4.37 8.35
CA TYR A 173 -2.85 5.15 7.34
C TYR A 173 -2.21 6.41 7.93
N LEU A 174 -2.90 7.10 8.85
CA LEU A 174 -2.34 8.22 9.60
C LEU A 174 -1.18 7.77 10.50
N GLU A 175 -1.32 6.62 11.18
CA GLU A 175 -0.23 6.01 11.95
C GLU A 175 0.98 5.67 11.06
N ALA A 176 0.74 5.09 9.88
CA ALA A 176 1.80 4.81 8.90
C ALA A 176 2.48 6.08 8.40
N ALA A 177 1.74 7.16 8.15
CA ALA A 177 2.30 8.43 7.73
C ALA A 177 3.19 9.05 8.83
N ARG A 178 2.74 9.02 10.09
CA ARG A 178 3.54 9.49 11.25
C ARG A 178 4.82 8.67 11.40
N ALA A 179 4.72 7.35 11.31
CA ALA A 179 5.88 6.45 11.38
C ALA A 179 6.86 6.69 10.22
N LEU A 180 6.37 6.88 9.00
CA LEU A 180 7.19 7.23 7.84
C LEU A 180 7.89 8.58 8.02
N ALA A 181 7.22 9.58 8.61
CA ALA A 181 7.81 10.88 8.91
C ALA A 181 8.95 10.78 9.92
N ILE A 182 8.74 10.07 11.03
CA ILE A 182 9.77 9.81 12.06
C ILE A 182 10.96 9.08 11.43
N LYS A 183 10.69 8.04 10.64
CA LYS A 183 11.72 7.27 9.95
C LYS A 183 12.52 8.14 8.98
N THR A 184 11.85 9.03 8.25
CA THR A 184 12.47 9.98 7.31
C THR A 184 13.36 10.99 8.03
N LEU A 185 12.93 11.50 9.18
CA LEU A 185 13.74 12.41 9.99
C LEU A 185 15.00 11.73 10.57
N ASN A 186 14.91 10.45 10.95
CA ASN A 186 16.01 9.69 11.51
C ASN A 186 17.00 9.16 10.46
N GLU A 187 16.51 8.64 9.33
CA GLU A 187 17.31 7.88 8.36
C GLU A 187 17.48 8.58 7.00
N GLY A 188 16.71 9.65 6.74
CA GLY A 188 16.63 10.29 5.43
C GLY A 188 17.80 11.23 5.09
N GLY A 189 18.79 11.38 5.96
CA GLY A 189 19.95 12.24 5.76
C GLY A 189 19.79 13.66 6.34
N ALA A 190 20.73 14.54 6.00
CA ALA A 190 20.90 15.84 6.63
C ALA A 190 20.02 16.95 6.00
N THR A 191 19.69 16.83 4.72
CA THR A 191 18.92 17.85 3.98
C THR A 191 17.52 17.37 3.67
N ASP A 192 16.58 18.31 3.52
CA ASP A 192 15.19 17.96 3.18
C ASP A 192 15.07 17.30 1.79
N ALA A 193 15.95 17.65 0.84
CA ALA A 193 16.00 16.98 -0.46
C ALA A 193 16.43 15.50 -0.35
N GLN A 194 17.40 15.19 0.51
CA GLN A 194 17.79 13.80 0.80
C GLN A 194 16.65 13.05 1.47
N ARG A 195 15.96 13.69 2.42
CA ARG A 195 14.81 13.12 3.15
C ARG A 195 13.62 12.84 2.23
N ILE A 196 13.29 13.76 1.30
CA ILE A 196 12.29 13.52 0.26
C ILE A 196 12.70 12.34 -0.62
N THR A 197 13.95 12.32 -1.10
CA THR A 197 14.44 11.22 -1.93
C THR A 197 14.34 9.88 -1.20
N PHE A 198 14.66 9.86 0.10
CA PHE A 198 14.53 8.67 0.95
C PHE A 198 13.07 8.22 1.06
N ALA A 199 12.17 9.11 1.49
CA ALA A 199 10.76 8.77 1.69
C ALA A 199 10.08 8.32 0.39
N PHE A 200 10.34 9.04 -0.71
CA PHE A 200 9.82 8.73 -2.04
C PHE A 200 10.26 7.34 -2.51
N ARG A 201 11.55 7.01 -2.35
CA ARG A 201 12.08 5.67 -2.70
C ARG A 201 11.48 4.56 -1.86
N ARG A 202 11.14 4.80 -0.59
CA ARG A 202 10.49 3.78 0.24
C ARG A 202 9.09 3.48 -0.28
N VAL A 203 8.32 4.51 -0.65
CA VAL A 203 6.92 4.35 -1.06
C VAL A 203 6.77 3.92 -2.52
N VAL A 204 7.59 4.49 -3.41
CA VAL A 204 7.42 4.40 -4.88
C VAL A 204 8.55 3.60 -5.55
N ALA A 205 9.54 3.12 -4.79
CA ALA A 205 10.66 2.30 -5.28
C ALA A 205 11.58 2.93 -6.35
N ARG A 206 11.41 4.22 -6.68
CA ARG A 206 12.31 5.00 -7.58
C ARG A 206 12.71 6.34 -6.96
N LYS A 207 13.64 7.05 -7.59
CA LYS A 207 13.95 8.44 -7.21
C LYS A 207 12.84 9.37 -7.74
N PRO A 208 12.52 10.46 -7.01
CA PRO A 208 11.63 11.48 -7.54
C PRO A 208 12.29 12.18 -8.72
N ALA A 209 11.49 12.55 -9.72
CA ALA A 209 11.89 13.51 -10.74
C ALA A 209 12.09 14.90 -10.13
N LEU A 210 12.77 15.79 -10.86
CA LEU A 210 13.05 17.15 -10.37
C LEU A 210 11.78 17.91 -9.98
N ALA A 211 10.74 17.86 -10.83
CA ALA A 211 9.46 18.52 -10.57
C ALA A 211 8.74 17.94 -9.34
N GLU A 212 8.74 16.61 -9.18
CA GLU A 212 8.14 15.96 -8.00
C GLU A 212 8.87 16.35 -6.71
N SER A 213 10.21 16.40 -6.75
CA SER A 213 11.00 16.83 -5.60
C SER A 213 10.76 18.31 -5.26
N GLN A 214 10.61 19.17 -6.25
CA GLN A 214 10.33 20.59 -6.04
C GLN A 214 8.95 20.80 -5.41
N GLU A 215 7.93 20.08 -5.89
CA GLU A 215 6.57 20.16 -5.34
C GLU A 215 6.51 19.67 -3.89
N LEU A 216 7.19 18.56 -3.58
CA LEU A 216 7.25 18.04 -2.21
C LEU A 216 8.01 18.96 -1.25
N LEU A 217 9.06 19.64 -1.73
CA LEU A 217 9.77 20.67 -0.96
C LEU A 217 8.88 21.90 -0.71
N ALA A 218 8.14 22.35 -1.73
CA ALA A 218 7.19 23.45 -1.61
C ALA A 218 6.08 23.14 -0.61
N LEU A 219 5.53 21.92 -0.66
CA LEU A 219 4.56 21.42 0.32
C LEU A 219 5.15 21.44 1.73
N LEU A 220 6.36 20.90 1.93
CA LEU A 220 7.01 20.86 3.24
C LEU A 220 7.17 22.26 3.83
N ASN A 221 7.66 23.22 3.04
CA ASN A 221 7.85 24.60 3.47
C ASN A 221 6.52 25.28 3.80
N THR A 222 5.50 25.08 2.96
CA THR A 222 4.14 25.59 3.21
C THR A 222 3.59 25.08 4.54
N GLN A 223 3.74 23.78 4.83
CA GLN A 223 3.26 23.22 6.10
C GLN A 223 4.03 23.81 7.30
N ARG A 224 5.36 23.92 7.22
CA ARG A 224 6.16 24.56 8.26
C ARG A 224 5.73 26.00 8.54
N GLU A 225 5.46 26.79 7.51
CA GLU A 225 4.98 28.16 7.66
C GLU A 225 3.61 28.25 8.32
N ARG A 226 2.69 27.32 8.00
CA ARG A 226 1.36 27.26 8.62
C ARG A 226 1.44 26.89 10.10
N PHE A 227 2.33 25.96 10.47
CA PHE A 227 2.59 25.64 11.88
C PHE A 227 3.26 26.82 12.61
N ALA A 228 4.25 27.47 12.01
CA ALA A 228 4.94 28.61 12.60
C ALA A 228 4.01 29.81 12.83
N ARG A 229 3.02 30.02 11.96
CA ARG A 229 1.97 31.05 12.11
C ARG A 229 0.82 30.64 13.05
N GLY A 230 0.83 29.42 13.57
CA GLY A 230 -0.22 28.92 14.47
C GLY A 230 -1.57 28.64 13.78
N GLU A 231 -1.61 28.59 12.44
CA GLU A 231 -2.84 28.25 11.70
C GLU A 231 -3.26 26.78 11.91
N LEU A 232 -2.28 25.92 12.21
CA LEU A 232 -2.47 24.51 12.47
C LEU A 232 -1.80 24.13 13.78
N ASN A 233 -2.42 23.21 14.52
CA ASN A 233 -1.82 22.61 15.70
C ASN A 233 -0.97 21.40 15.27
N PRO A 234 0.37 21.41 15.48
CA PRO A 234 1.26 20.33 15.06
C PRO A 234 0.95 19.02 15.81
N TRP A 235 0.41 19.08 17.02
CA TRP A 235 0.07 17.91 17.82
C TRP A 235 -1.03 17.05 17.20
N ASN A 236 -1.99 17.66 16.51
CA ASN A 236 -3.08 16.94 15.85
C ASN A 236 -2.57 16.01 14.73
N LEU A 237 -1.48 16.40 14.08
CA LEU A 237 -0.93 15.66 12.95
C LEU A 237 0.23 14.75 13.38
N ALA A 238 1.11 15.21 14.26
CA ALA A 238 2.31 14.48 14.66
C ALA A 238 2.06 13.30 15.62
N THR A 239 0.99 13.34 16.42
CA THR A 239 0.67 12.28 17.39
C THR A 239 -0.82 11.94 17.41
N GLU A 240 -1.15 10.72 17.81
CA GLU A 240 -2.53 10.28 18.07
C GLU A 240 -3.03 10.81 19.43
N ASN A 241 -2.13 10.96 20.40
CA ASN A 241 -2.45 11.39 21.75
C ASN A 241 -1.41 12.42 22.21
N PRO A 242 -1.77 13.72 22.27
CA PRO A 242 -0.90 14.79 22.75
C PRO A 242 -0.44 14.60 24.20
N ASP A 243 -1.21 13.88 25.02
CA ASP A 243 -0.95 13.69 26.45
C ASP A 243 0.01 12.53 26.74
N LYS A 244 0.36 11.72 25.72
CA LYS A 244 1.36 10.65 25.85
C LYS A 244 2.75 11.15 25.47
N ALA A 245 3.76 10.71 26.22
CA ALA A 245 5.16 10.99 25.93
C ALA A 245 5.51 10.59 24.49
N PHE A 246 5.88 11.58 23.67
CA PHE A 246 6.24 11.40 22.27
C PHE A 246 7.76 11.53 22.11
N ALA A 247 8.41 10.45 21.69
CA ALA A 247 9.85 10.45 21.45
C ALA A 247 10.15 11.15 20.12
N LEU A 248 10.60 12.41 20.19
CA LEU A 248 11.03 13.17 19.03
C LEU A 248 12.36 12.62 18.47
N PRO A 249 12.51 12.56 17.14
CA PRO A 249 13.82 12.39 16.50
C PRO A 249 14.84 13.39 17.05
N LYS A 250 16.11 12.98 17.14
CA LYS A 250 17.16 13.82 17.71
C LYS A 250 17.26 15.16 16.96
N GLY A 251 17.03 16.26 17.67
CA GLY A 251 17.08 17.62 17.11
C GLY A 251 15.87 18.03 16.29
N ALA A 252 14.81 17.22 16.20
CA ALA A 252 13.56 17.58 15.55
C ALA A 252 12.59 18.25 16.54
N ARG A 253 11.81 19.21 16.04
CA ARG A 253 10.69 19.80 16.78
C ARG A 253 9.38 19.10 16.39
N MET A 254 8.33 19.32 17.16
CA MET A 254 7.00 18.79 16.85
C MET A 254 6.51 19.27 15.47
N ASP A 255 6.78 20.53 15.12
CA ASP A 255 6.46 21.11 13.81
C ASP A 255 7.13 20.35 12.66
N ASP A 256 8.37 19.89 12.85
CA ASP A 256 9.09 19.12 11.84
C ASP A 256 8.41 17.77 11.62
N VAL A 257 8.04 17.08 12.70
CA VAL A 257 7.32 15.80 12.62
C VAL A 257 5.95 15.98 11.95
N ALA A 258 5.21 17.04 12.31
CA ALA A 258 3.92 17.34 11.72
C ALA A 258 4.04 17.65 10.21
N ALA A 259 5.01 18.49 9.82
CA ALA A 259 5.23 18.83 8.42
C ALA A 259 5.66 17.62 7.59
N TRP A 260 6.56 16.77 8.10
CA TRP A 260 6.92 15.52 7.44
C TRP A 260 5.78 14.50 7.42
N THR A 261 4.90 14.49 8.40
CA THR A 261 3.68 13.66 8.39
C THR A 261 2.74 14.09 7.27
N ALA A 262 2.59 15.39 7.02
CA ALA A 262 1.82 15.89 5.87
C ALA A 262 2.40 15.40 4.53
N VAL A 263 3.73 15.47 4.36
CA VAL A 263 4.42 14.95 3.17
C VAL A 263 4.23 13.44 3.05
N ALA A 264 4.40 12.69 4.14
CA ALA A 264 4.21 11.24 4.16
C ALA A 264 2.78 10.82 3.80
N ARG A 265 1.75 11.57 4.25
CA ARG A 265 0.35 11.35 3.86
C ARG A 265 0.15 11.49 2.35
N VAL A 266 0.76 12.50 1.73
CA VAL A 266 0.69 12.69 0.27
C VAL A 266 1.39 11.53 -0.45
N LEU A 267 2.60 11.16 -0.03
CA LEU A 267 3.36 10.07 -0.65
C LEU A 267 2.59 8.74 -0.58
N LEU A 268 2.09 8.39 0.61
CA LEU A 268 1.33 7.16 0.78
C LEU A 268 0.03 7.15 -0.03
N ASN A 269 -0.54 8.33 -0.35
CA ASN A 269 -1.77 8.47 -1.12
C ASN A 269 -1.58 8.53 -2.64
N LEU A 270 -0.34 8.52 -3.14
CA LEU A 270 -0.09 8.46 -4.57
C LEU A 270 -0.68 7.17 -5.16
N ASP A 271 -1.29 7.28 -6.33
CA ASP A 271 -1.76 6.11 -7.09
C ASP A 271 -0.61 5.12 -7.40
N GLU A 272 0.60 5.64 -7.62
CA GLU A 272 1.82 4.86 -7.81
C GLU A 272 2.21 4.05 -6.56
N ALA A 273 1.87 4.51 -5.34
CA ALA A 273 2.19 3.80 -4.10
C ALA A 273 1.48 2.45 -4.00
N ILE A 274 0.33 2.28 -4.65
CA ILE A 274 -0.50 1.07 -4.58
C ILE A 274 -0.65 0.37 -5.94
N THR A 275 0.14 0.78 -6.92
CA THR A 275 0.07 0.26 -8.28
C THR A 275 1.35 -0.46 -8.64
N LYS A 276 1.20 -1.67 -9.21
CA LYS A 276 2.31 -2.36 -9.87
C LYS A 276 2.43 -1.79 -11.29
N GLU A 277 3.59 -1.23 -11.62
CA GLU A 277 3.91 -0.69 -12.95
C GLU A 277 5.36 -0.90 -13.40
#